data_AF-A0A7C2TFV8-F1
#
_entry.id   AF-A0A7C2TFV8-F1
#
_cell.length_a   1.000
_cell.length_b   1.000
_cell.length_c   1.000
_cell.angle_alpha   90.00
_cell.angle_beta   90.00
_cell.angle_gamma   90.00
#
_symmetry.space_group_name_H-M   'P 1'
#
loop_
_entity.id
_entity.type
_entity.pdbx_description
1 polymer ?
#
loop_
_entity_poly.entity_id
_entity_poly.type
_entity_poly.pdbx_seq_one_letter_code
_entity_poly.pdbx_strand_id
1 'polypeptide(L)'
;MGYVHDVNMFRFVPPEIAQYSAGAWTDNNGSDVWKKQKAAAAESFTIKVPINIPGNSAASRGCYLKSIQVWYRIATAACTAFSCAIKKVTMPANGASVGSGVAQSFTYDTDHDAEAERYAIASHTMTLTITTPFWIDSDENVYLEIAVTSGATTVFNYYGIMVSYTLRV
;
A
#
# COMPACT_ATOMS: atom_id res chain seq x y z
N MET A 1 -14.47 3.70 32.86
CA MET A 1 -13.52 3.10 31.90
C MET A 1 -13.37 4.10 30.75
N GLY A 2 -12.20 4.70 30.63
CA GLY A 2 -11.97 5.90 29.80
C GLY A 2 -11.93 5.57 28.31
N TYR A 3 -12.58 6.41 27.51
CA TYR A 3 -12.51 6.40 26.05
C TYR A 3 -11.10 6.78 25.60
N VAL A 4 -10.44 5.91 24.81
CA VAL A 4 -9.12 6.19 24.23
C VAL A 4 -9.31 6.64 22.79
N HIS A 5 -8.77 7.82 22.45
CA HIS A 5 -8.74 8.36 21.09
C HIS A 5 -7.31 8.74 20.73
N ASP A 6 -6.59 7.81 20.10
CA ASP A 6 -5.19 8.01 19.70
C ASP A 6 -5.11 8.25 18.20
N VAL A 7 -4.56 9.41 17.82
CA VAL A 7 -4.47 9.88 16.43
C VAL A 7 -3.09 9.65 15.80
N ASN A 8 -2.16 9.07 16.55
CA ASN A 8 -0.74 8.91 16.18
C ASN A 8 -0.33 7.43 16.05
N MET A 9 -1.29 6.54 15.88
CA MET A 9 -1.01 5.12 15.70
C MET A 9 -0.38 4.87 14.33
N PHE A 10 0.61 3.99 14.30
CA PHE A 10 1.22 3.52 13.06
C PHE A 10 1.55 2.03 13.13
N ARG A 11 1.58 1.38 11.97
CA ARG A 11 1.97 -0.02 11.82
C ARG A 11 2.82 -0.19 10.56
N PHE A 12 3.99 -0.79 10.74
CA PHE A 12 4.80 -1.24 9.61
C PHE A 12 4.22 -2.53 9.03
N VAL A 13 4.11 -2.58 7.70
CA VAL A 13 3.72 -3.75 6.93
C VAL A 13 4.91 -4.16 6.07
N PRO A 14 5.54 -5.30 6.38
CA PRO A 14 6.76 -5.71 5.72
C PRO A 14 6.46 -6.26 4.30
N PRO A 15 7.44 -6.26 3.38
CA PRO A 15 7.20 -6.60 1.99
C PRO A 15 6.81 -8.08 1.78
N GLU A 16 7.13 -8.98 2.71
CA GLU A 16 6.86 -10.42 2.59
C GLU A 16 5.38 -10.78 2.68
N ILE A 17 4.53 -9.90 3.26
CA ILE A 17 3.09 -10.15 3.33
C ILE A 17 2.32 -9.65 2.10
N ALA A 18 3.00 -8.95 1.19
CA ALA A 18 2.40 -8.48 -0.06
C ALA A 18 2.32 -9.61 -1.11
N GLN A 19 1.42 -9.43 -2.07
CA GLN A 19 1.24 -10.32 -3.22
C GLN A 19 1.76 -9.63 -4.48
N TYR A 20 2.39 -10.41 -5.37
CA TYR A 20 3.06 -9.91 -6.56
C TYR A 20 2.49 -10.60 -7.80
N SER A 21 2.02 -9.84 -8.79
CA SER A 21 1.27 -10.41 -9.92
C SER A 21 2.12 -10.97 -11.06
N ALA A 22 3.31 -10.40 -11.30
CA ALA A 22 4.14 -10.71 -12.47
C ALA A 22 5.64 -10.51 -12.17
N GLY A 23 6.48 -11.17 -12.96
CA GLY A 23 7.94 -11.15 -12.86
C GLY A 23 8.54 -12.06 -11.79
N ALA A 24 9.87 -12.13 -11.78
CA ALA A 24 10.63 -12.84 -10.77
C ALA A 24 10.97 -11.92 -9.59
N TRP A 25 10.51 -12.29 -8.40
CA TRP A 25 10.75 -11.58 -7.15
C TRP A 25 11.61 -12.41 -6.21
N THR A 26 12.60 -11.79 -5.60
CA THR A 26 13.48 -12.45 -4.62
C THR A 26 13.55 -11.64 -3.33
N ASP A 27 13.64 -12.36 -2.21
CA ASP A 27 14.09 -11.76 -0.96
C ASP A 27 15.55 -11.38 -1.12
N ASN A 28 15.87 -10.13 -0.81
CA ASN A 28 17.23 -9.63 -0.85
C ASN A 28 17.53 -8.94 0.47
N ASN A 29 18.66 -9.31 1.07
CA ASN A 29 19.26 -8.57 2.17
C ASN A 29 20.53 -7.90 1.63
N GLY A 30 20.54 -6.58 1.62
CA GLY A 30 21.71 -5.78 1.26
C GLY A 30 21.98 -4.77 2.36
N SER A 31 23.16 -4.85 2.98
CA SER A 31 23.55 -3.96 4.08
C SER A 31 22.54 -3.95 5.24
N ASP A 32 22.08 -5.13 5.65
CA ASP A 32 21.09 -5.33 6.71
C ASP A 32 19.70 -4.73 6.43
N VAL A 33 19.41 -4.40 5.17
CA VAL A 33 18.10 -3.95 4.72
C VAL A 33 17.43 -5.05 3.92
N TRP A 34 16.36 -5.60 4.49
CA TRP A 34 15.49 -6.57 3.83
C TRP A 34 14.54 -5.88 2.85
N LYS A 35 14.41 -6.47 1.67
CA LYS A 35 13.56 -5.96 0.59
C LYS A 35 13.11 -7.10 -0.32
N LYS A 36 11.99 -6.89 -1.00
CA LYS A 36 11.59 -7.69 -2.17
C LYS A 36 12.13 -7.01 -3.42
N GLN A 37 13.03 -7.68 -4.12
CA GLN A 37 13.63 -7.18 -5.35
C GLN A 37 13.02 -7.89 -6.56
N LYS A 38 12.57 -7.11 -7.54
CA LYS A 38 12.15 -7.60 -8.84
C LYS A 38 13.35 -7.64 -9.79
N ALA A 39 13.54 -8.76 -10.48
CA ALA A 39 14.51 -8.86 -11.56
C ALA A 39 14.13 -7.94 -12.74
N ALA A 40 15.17 -7.47 -13.45
CA ALA A 40 15.01 -6.57 -14.60
C ALA A 40 14.28 -7.28 -15.75
N ALA A 41 13.15 -6.70 -16.17
CA ALA A 41 12.36 -7.15 -17.31
C ALA A 41 11.38 -6.04 -17.71
N ALA A 42 11.07 -5.96 -19.00
CA ALA A 42 10.05 -5.05 -19.52
C ALA A 42 8.67 -5.67 -19.35
N GLU A 43 7.96 -5.30 -18.28
CA GLU A 43 6.64 -5.83 -17.97
C GLU A 43 5.85 -4.89 -17.05
N SER A 44 4.54 -5.07 -17.00
CA SER A 44 3.69 -4.44 -16.00
C SER A 44 3.41 -5.42 -14.87
N PHE A 45 3.54 -4.94 -13.64
CA PHE A 45 3.29 -5.72 -12.43
C PHE A 45 2.51 -4.92 -11.41
N THR A 46 1.80 -5.64 -10.53
CA THR A 46 1.07 -5.06 -9.40
C THR A 46 1.56 -5.69 -8.11
N ILE A 47 1.80 -4.84 -7.11
CA ILE A 47 2.03 -5.23 -5.73
C ILE A 47 0.75 -4.95 -4.96
N LYS A 48 0.14 -5.99 -4.39
CA LYS A 48 -1.02 -5.86 -3.50
C LYS A 48 -0.57 -6.02 -2.06
N VAL A 49 -0.73 -4.98 -1.26
CA VAL A 49 -0.29 -4.92 0.13
C VAL A 49 -1.53 -4.86 1.04
N PRO A 50 -1.74 -5.86 1.92
CA PRO A 50 -2.88 -5.84 2.83
C PRO A 50 -2.71 -4.78 3.93
N ILE A 51 -3.79 -4.04 4.24
CA ILE A 51 -3.83 -3.06 5.32
C ILE A 51 -4.50 -3.70 6.55
N ASN A 52 -3.69 -4.42 7.32
CA ASN A 52 -4.16 -5.16 8.50
C ASN A 52 -4.14 -4.27 9.76
N ILE A 53 -5.03 -3.27 9.83
CA ILE A 53 -5.27 -2.51 11.07
C ILE A 53 -6.55 -3.00 11.76
N PRO A 54 -6.71 -2.83 13.08
CA PRO A 54 -7.88 -3.32 13.80
C PRO A 54 -9.18 -2.69 13.29
N GLY A 55 -10.15 -3.51 12.89
CA GLY A 55 -11.53 -3.09 12.60
C GLY A 55 -12.44 -3.25 13.83
N ASN A 56 -13.57 -2.55 13.85
CA ASN A 56 -14.62 -2.74 14.85
C ASN A 56 -15.97 -2.24 14.32
N SER A 57 -17.03 -3.04 14.47
CA SER A 57 -18.40 -2.70 14.05
C SER A 57 -19.19 -1.90 15.08
N ALA A 58 -18.68 -1.75 16.31
CA ALA A 58 -19.34 -0.99 17.36
C ALA A 58 -19.20 0.52 17.13
N ALA A 59 -20.31 1.25 17.32
CA ALA A 59 -20.31 2.70 17.22
C ALA A 59 -19.24 3.33 18.13
N SER A 60 -18.51 4.32 17.59
CA SER A 60 -17.43 5.04 18.28
C SER A 60 -16.21 4.19 18.66
N ARG A 61 -16.03 3.00 18.05
CA ARG A 61 -14.84 2.15 18.21
C ARG A 61 -14.25 1.76 16.86
N GLY A 62 -12.99 1.34 16.85
CA GLY A 62 -12.29 0.83 15.68
C GLY A 62 -11.18 1.75 15.20
N CYS A 63 -10.77 1.55 13.95
CA CYS A 63 -9.77 2.38 13.30
C CYS A 63 -10.28 2.99 12.00
N TYR A 64 -9.81 4.19 11.70
CA TYR A 64 -9.87 4.72 10.33
C TYR A 64 -8.46 5.06 9.85
N LEU A 65 -8.21 4.77 8.56
CA LEU A 65 -6.94 4.97 7.89
C LEU A 65 -6.71 6.47 7.63
N LYS A 66 -5.53 6.99 7.98
CA LYS A 66 -5.14 8.40 7.71
C LYS A 66 -4.24 8.51 6.49
N SER A 67 -3.18 7.71 6.47
CA SER A 67 -2.21 7.75 5.38
C SER A 67 -1.45 6.43 5.27
N ILE A 68 -0.84 6.23 4.11
CA ILE A 68 0.09 5.14 3.84
C ILE A 68 1.37 5.73 3.28
N GLN A 69 2.51 5.47 3.91
CA GLN A 69 3.81 5.79 3.36
C GLN A 69 4.41 4.53 2.71
N VAL A 70 4.87 4.66 1.47
CA VAL A 70 5.40 3.58 0.63
C VAL A 70 6.88 3.79 0.40
N TRP A 71 7.68 2.78 0.73
CA TRP A 71 9.13 2.81 0.52
C TRP A 71 9.53 1.87 -0.62
N TYR A 72 10.12 2.45 -1.66
CA TYR A 72 10.60 1.70 -2.81
C TYR A 72 11.82 2.38 -3.44
N ARG A 73 12.55 1.64 -4.26
CA ARG A 73 13.66 2.18 -5.05
C ARG A 73 13.62 1.63 -6.46
N ILE A 74 13.73 2.54 -7.41
CA ILE A 74 13.90 2.24 -8.84
C ILE A 74 15.37 2.46 -9.18
N ALA A 75 16.03 1.43 -9.69
CA ALA A 75 17.44 1.46 -10.06
C ALA A 75 17.64 1.08 -11.53
N THR A 76 18.82 1.44 -12.05
CA THR A 76 19.31 1.15 -13.41
C THR A 76 18.59 1.91 -14.54
N ALA A 77 17.25 1.90 -14.58
CA ALA A 77 16.45 2.62 -15.56
C ALA A 77 15.09 3.01 -14.98
N ALA A 78 14.54 4.14 -15.41
CA ALA A 78 13.22 4.60 -14.99
C ALA A 78 12.14 3.61 -15.43
N CYS A 79 11.05 3.55 -14.67
CA CYS A 79 9.81 2.93 -15.12
C CYS A 79 9.12 3.86 -16.14
N THR A 80 8.07 3.37 -16.79
CA THR A 80 7.27 4.18 -17.74
C THR A 80 5.92 4.61 -17.18
N ALA A 81 5.43 3.94 -16.14
CA ALA A 81 4.20 4.28 -15.44
C ALA A 81 4.26 3.82 -13.98
N PHE A 82 3.65 4.59 -13.08
CA PHE A 82 3.52 4.25 -11.67
C PHE A 82 2.25 4.87 -11.08
N SER A 83 1.36 4.01 -10.59
CA SER A 83 0.10 4.42 -9.97
C SER A 83 -0.22 3.60 -8.73
N CYS A 84 -1.06 4.17 -7.87
CA CYS A 84 -1.56 3.51 -6.67
C CYS A 84 -3.08 3.56 -6.63
N ALA A 85 -3.66 2.54 -6.00
CA ALA A 85 -5.08 2.50 -5.70
C ALA A 85 -5.27 1.90 -4.30
N ILE A 86 -6.01 2.59 -3.45
CA ILE A 86 -6.45 2.05 -2.16
C ILE A 86 -7.84 1.47 -2.39
N LYS A 87 -8.01 0.18 -2.15
CA LYS A 87 -9.27 -0.52 -2.40
C LYS A 87 -9.85 -1.08 -1.10
N LYS A 88 -11.17 -0.97 -1.00
CA LYS A 88 -11.96 -1.60 0.05
C LYS A 88 -12.90 -2.63 -0.57
N VAL A 89 -12.87 -3.86 -0.08
CA VAL A 89 -13.72 -4.97 -0.53
C VAL A 89 -14.58 -5.43 0.63
N THR A 90 -15.89 -5.52 0.40
CA THR A 90 -16.82 -6.17 1.33
C THR A 90 -16.79 -7.68 1.11
N MET A 91 -16.59 -8.41 2.20
CA MET A 91 -16.65 -9.87 2.28
C MET A 91 -18.08 -10.26 2.62
N PRO A 92 -18.87 -10.72 1.65
CA PRO A 92 -20.29 -10.86 1.84
C PRO A 92 -20.62 -12.04 2.75
N ALA A 93 -21.86 -12.06 3.25
CA ALA A 93 -22.41 -13.22 3.94
C ALA A 93 -22.44 -14.46 3.03
N ASN A 94 -22.59 -15.63 3.65
CA ASN A 94 -22.63 -16.91 2.94
C ASN A 94 -23.69 -16.91 1.82
N GLY A 95 -23.31 -17.44 0.66
CA GLY A 95 -24.18 -17.55 -0.52
C GLY A 95 -24.15 -16.36 -1.48
N ALA A 96 -23.42 -15.27 -1.16
CA ALA A 96 -23.20 -14.14 -2.06
C ALA A 96 -21.76 -14.13 -2.61
N SER A 97 -21.59 -13.61 -3.83
CA SER A 97 -20.28 -13.47 -4.47
C SER A 97 -19.53 -12.25 -3.94
N VAL A 98 -18.22 -12.39 -3.74
CA VAL A 98 -17.34 -11.26 -3.37
C VAL A 98 -17.36 -10.23 -4.50
N GLY A 99 -17.70 -8.98 -4.17
CA GLY A 99 -17.75 -7.88 -5.11
C GLY A 99 -16.37 -7.36 -5.51
N SER A 100 -16.34 -6.42 -6.45
CA SER A 100 -15.12 -5.69 -6.81
C SER A 100 -14.70 -4.70 -5.71
N GLY A 101 -13.39 -4.45 -5.60
CA GLY A 101 -12.87 -3.46 -4.67
C GLY A 101 -13.24 -2.03 -5.07
N VAL A 102 -13.80 -1.28 -4.12
CA VAL A 102 -14.17 0.12 -4.27
C VAL A 102 -12.95 0.99 -3.98
N ALA A 103 -12.57 1.82 -4.95
CA ALA A 103 -11.45 2.76 -4.79
C ALA A 103 -11.77 3.82 -3.73
N GLN A 104 -10.82 4.05 -2.84
CA GLN A 104 -10.87 5.09 -1.82
C GLN A 104 -10.10 6.31 -2.31
N SER A 105 -10.62 7.50 -1.98
CA SER A 105 -10.01 8.76 -2.41
C SER A 105 -8.79 9.09 -1.55
N PHE A 106 -7.70 9.47 -2.21
CA PHE A 106 -6.46 9.90 -1.57
C PHE A 106 -5.74 10.93 -2.44
N THR A 107 -4.74 11.60 -1.88
CA THR A 107 -3.78 12.43 -2.63
C THR A 107 -2.37 11.90 -2.44
N TYR A 108 -1.52 12.10 -3.45
CA TYR A 108 -0.08 11.97 -3.31
C TYR A 108 0.49 13.17 -2.54
N ASP A 109 1.67 13.01 -1.95
CA ASP A 109 2.46 14.14 -1.46
C ASP A 109 3.05 14.97 -2.61
N THR A 110 3.58 16.15 -2.28
CA THR A 110 4.12 17.11 -3.24
C THR A 110 5.28 16.56 -4.06
N ASP A 111 6.10 15.66 -3.52
CA ASP A 111 7.27 15.12 -4.23
C ASP A 111 6.90 13.95 -5.17
N HIS A 112 5.61 13.58 -5.22
CA HIS A 112 5.09 12.46 -6.00
C HIS A 112 3.74 12.78 -6.63
N ASP A 113 3.37 14.05 -6.79
CA ASP A 113 2.08 14.45 -7.32
C ASP A 113 2.03 14.29 -8.86
N ALA A 114 3.17 14.41 -9.52
CA ALA A 114 3.33 14.07 -10.93
C ALA A 114 3.69 12.59 -11.11
N GLU A 115 3.18 11.98 -12.18
CA GLU A 115 3.48 10.57 -12.47
C GLU A 115 4.97 10.32 -12.71
N ALA A 116 5.64 11.28 -13.37
CA ALA A 116 7.05 11.18 -13.69
C ALA A 116 7.98 11.15 -12.48
N GLU A 117 7.55 11.74 -11.36
CA GLU A 117 8.31 11.72 -10.11
C GLU A 117 8.31 10.31 -9.53
N ARG A 118 7.17 9.61 -9.59
CA ARG A 118 7.01 8.25 -9.03
C ARG A 118 7.79 7.18 -9.79
N TYR A 119 7.94 7.31 -11.10
CA TYR A 119 8.67 6.33 -11.91
C TYR A 119 10.15 6.66 -12.15
N ALA A 120 10.65 7.77 -11.60
CA ALA A 120 12.03 8.20 -11.75
C ALA A 120 13.04 7.26 -11.04
N ILE A 121 14.28 7.27 -11.51
CA ILE A 121 15.38 6.52 -10.88
C ILE A 121 15.77 7.23 -9.58
N ALA A 122 15.25 6.74 -8.46
CA ALA A 122 15.58 7.23 -7.13
C ALA A 122 15.19 6.22 -6.05
N SER A 123 15.56 6.54 -4.81
CA SER A 123 14.90 5.99 -3.62
C SER A 123 13.73 6.90 -3.27
N HIS A 124 12.55 6.31 -3.07
CA HIS A 124 11.30 7.02 -2.93
C HIS A 124 10.66 6.76 -1.57
N THR A 125 10.09 7.81 -1.00
CA THR A 125 9.26 7.77 0.21
C THR A 125 7.96 8.50 -0.06
N MET A 126 6.99 7.78 -0.60
CA MET A 126 5.75 8.36 -1.11
C MET A 126 4.63 8.20 -0.09
N THR A 127 3.91 9.27 0.20
CA THR A 127 2.80 9.31 1.16
C THR A 127 1.47 9.48 0.44
N LEU A 128 0.56 8.55 0.67
CA LEU A 128 -0.81 8.57 0.21
C LEU A 128 -1.70 9.04 1.36
N THR A 129 -2.31 10.22 1.26
CA THR A 129 -3.16 10.81 2.30
C THR A 129 -4.63 10.58 1.98
N ILE A 130 -5.37 9.91 2.87
CA ILE A 130 -6.80 9.65 2.69
C ILE A 130 -7.58 10.97 2.79
N THR A 131 -8.35 11.31 1.76
CA THR A 131 -9.13 12.56 1.74
C THR A 131 -10.54 12.38 2.27
N THR A 132 -11.07 11.16 2.18
CA THR A 132 -12.38 10.79 2.74
C THR A 132 -12.18 9.69 3.77
N PRO A 133 -12.11 10.03 5.08
CA PRO A 133 -11.93 9.05 6.13
C PRO A 133 -13.01 7.97 6.09
N PHE A 134 -12.61 6.72 6.22
CA PHE A 134 -13.52 5.58 6.30
C PHE A 134 -13.07 4.64 7.43
N TRP A 135 -14.05 4.13 8.17
CA TRP A 135 -13.84 3.12 9.20
C TRP A 135 -13.75 1.74 8.55
N ILE A 136 -13.03 0.84 9.20
CA ILE A 136 -12.95 -0.57 8.80
C ILE A 136 -13.93 -1.37 9.64
N ASP A 137 -14.95 -1.90 8.97
CA ASP A 137 -15.94 -2.79 9.57
C ASP A 137 -15.46 -4.26 9.57
N SER A 138 -16.21 -5.13 10.24
CA SER A 138 -15.92 -6.56 10.46
C SER A 138 -15.97 -7.42 9.20
N ASP A 139 -16.62 -6.95 8.14
CA ASP A 139 -16.74 -7.61 6.85
C ASP A 139 -15.91 -6.91 5.76
N GLU A 140 -15.00 -6.00 6.13
CA GLU A 140 -14.24 -5.22 5.16
C GLU A 140 -12.76 -5.63 5.11
N ASN A 141 -12.25 -5.75 3.89
CA ASN A 141 -10.82 -5.90 3.63
C ASN A 141 -10.30 -4.69 2.88
N VAL A 142 -9.21 -4.11 3.37
CA VAL A 142 -8.56 -2.92 2.78
C VAL A 142 -7.16 -3.30 2.33
N TYR A 143 -6.80 -2.91 1.12
CA TYR A 143 -5.47 -3.14 0.58
C TYR A 143 -5.03 -2.00 -0.35
N LEU A 144 -3.72 -1.81 -0.43
CA LEU A 144 -3.08 -0.94 -1.40
C LEU A 144 -2.66 -1.77 -2.61
N GLU A 145 -2.98 -1.31 -3.81
CA GLU A 145 -2.38 -1.77 -5.06
C GLU A 145 -1.38 -0.73 -5.57
N ILE A 146 -0.18 -1.18 -5.90
CA ILE A 146 0.86 -0.39 -6.56
C ILE A 146 1.07 -1.01 -7.95
N ALA A 147 0.66 -0.30 -8.99
CA ALA A 147 0.81 -0.75 -10.37
C ALA A 147 1.96 -0.01 -11.05
N VAL A 148 2.91 -0.78 -11.59
CA VAL A 148 4.15 -0.27 -12.16
C VAL A 148 4.38 -0.91 -13.52
N THR A 149 4.82 -0.11 -14.51
CA THR A 149 5.32 -0.63 -15.78
C THR A 149 6.82 -0.37 -15.88
N SER A 150 7.61 -1.45 -15.86
CA SER A 150 9.07 -1.37 -15.87
C SER A 150 9.66 -1.37 -17.28
N GLY A 151 10.79 -0.67 -17.45
CA GLY A 151 11.64 -0.84 -18.62
C GLY A 151 12.47 -2.14 -18.55
N ALA A 152 13.06 -2.54 -19.67
CA ALA A 152 13.80 -3.81 -19.79
C ALA A 152 14.92 -3.98 -18.75
N THR A 153 15.59 -2.89 -18.39
CA THR A 153 16.73 -2.89 -17.47
C THR A 153 16.38 -2.39 -16.07
N THR A 154 15.12 -2.04 -15.79
CA THR A 154 14.71 -1.48 -14.51
C THR A 154 14.75 -2.52 -13.41
N VAL A 155 15.45 -2.20 -12.31
CA VAL A 155 15.43 -3.01 -11.09
C VAL A 155 14.54 -2.30 -10.07
N PHE A 156 13.48 -2.98 -9.63
CA PHE A 156 12.55 -2.45 -8.64
C PHE A 156 12.79 -3.10 -7.28
N ASN A 157 12.89 -2.29 -6.23
CA ASN A 157 13.06 -2.74 -4.86
C ASN A 157 11.89 -2.22 -4.02
N TYR A 158 11.22 -3.12 -3.30
CA TYR A 158 10.13 -2.78 -2.40
C TYR A 158 10.52 -3.08 -0.95
N TYR A 159 10.37 -2.09 -0.08
CA TYR A 159 10.78 -2.17 1.33
C TYR A 159 9.61 -2.32 2.30
N GLY A 160 8.37 -2.19 1.82
CA GLY A 160 7.17 -2.22 2.66
C GLY A 160 6.43 -0.89 2.68
N ILE A 161 5.44 -0.82 3.58
CA ILE A 161 4.68 0.40 3.84
C ILE A 161 4.56 0.68 5.34
N MET A 162 4.39 1.95 5.70
CA MET A 162 3.94 2.39 7.00
C MET A 162 2.50 2.87 6.92
N VAL A 163 1.63 2.30 7.73
CA VAL A 163 0.20 2.64 7.77
C VAL A 163 -0.07 3.49 9.00
N SER A 164 -0.54 4.72 8.81
CA SER A 164 -0.94 5.60 9.92
C SER A 164 -2.47 5.64 10.05
N TYR A 165 -2.96 5.50 11.28
CA TYR A 165 -4.40 5.40 11.56
C TYR A 165 -4.76 6.07 12.89
N THR A 166 -6.05 6.33 13.08
CA THR A 166 -6.59 6.72 14.39
C THR A 166 -7.26 5.52 15.03
N LEU A 167 -7.04 5.30 16.32
CA LEU A 167 -7.68 4.24 17.12
C LEU A 167 -8.70 4.85 18.10
N ARG A 168 -9.88 4.23 18.18
CA ARG A 168 -10.90 4.48 19.20
C ARG A 168 -11.28 3.19 19.92
N VAL A 169 -11.17 3.15 21.25
CA VAL A 169 -11.59 2.00 22.09
C VAL A 169 -12.26 2.43 23.39
#